data_AF-A0A840NDL7-F1
#
_entry.id   AF-A0A840NDL7-F1
#
_cell.length_a   1.000
_cell.length_b   1.000
_cell.length_c   1.000
_cell.angle_alpha   90.00
_cell.angle_beta   90.00
_cell.angle_gamma   90.00
#
_symmetry.space_group_name_H-M   'P 1'
#
loop_
_entity.id
_entity.type
_entity.pdbx_description
1 polymer ?
#
loop_
_entity_poly.entity_id
_entity_poly.type
_entity_poly.pdbx_seq_one_letter_code
_entity_poly.pdbx_strand_id
1 'polypeptide(L)'
;MLDLELHDVEGAIVQIRKLDSRRQDSEAGIAWFVQHGADAQEGLVIGVRGTAGAVQWYSASELLQPARGTNTASVDYFTGPTGDHYPVSPGGEIAVETAFEVLREFAATRRLPDCIEWRADD
;
A
#
# COMPACT_ATOMS: atom_id res chain seq x y z
N MET A 1 -2.66 -9.59 10.64
CA MET A 1 -2.05 -8.28 10.35
C MET A 1 -0.55 -8.47 10.33
N LEU A 2 0.10 -8.22 9.20
CA LEU A 2 1.57 -8.28 9.16
C LEU A 2 2.02 -7.00 9.83
N ASP A 3 2.44 -7.10 11.09
CA ASP A 3 3.16 -6.03 11.77
C ASP A 3 4.51 -5.97 11.05
N LEU A 4 4.55 -5.27 9.90
CA LEU A 4 5.82 -4.93 9.28
C LEU A 4 6.52 -4.12 10.36
N GLU A 5 7.54 -4.73 10.96
CA GLU A 5 8.38 -4.07 11.93
C GLU A 5 9.01 -2.86 11.23
N LEU A 6 8.35 -1.71 11.35
CA LEU A 6 8.69 -0.45 10.67
C LEU A 6 10.11 0.04 11.00
N HIS A 7 10.83 -0.65 11.89
CA HIS A 7 12.24 -0.41 12.16
C HIS A 7 13.18 -0.89 11.04
N ASP A 8 12.75 -1.80 10.15
CA ASP A 8 13.49 -2.21 8.94
C ASP A 8 12.62 -2.13 7.68
N VAL A 9 12.35 -0.90 7.24
CA VAL A 9 11.53 -0.65 6.05
C VAL A 9 12.16 -1.18 4.76
N GLU A 10 13.49 -1.19 4.65
CA GLU A 10 14.16 -1.73 3.46
C GLU A 10 14.07 -3.26 3.42
N GLY A 11 14.22 -3.93 4.56
CA GLY A 11 13.96 -5.36 4.69
C GLY A 11 12.52 -5.71 4.29
N ALA A 12 11.55 -4.90 4.73
CA ALA A 12 10.15 -5.05 4.33
C ALA A 12 9.95 -4.93 2.81
N ILE A 13 10.53 -3.89 2.18
CA ILE A 13 10.45 -3.68 0.72
C ILE A 13 11.06 -4.87 -0.04
N VAL A 14 12.20 -5.41 0.42
CA VAL A 14 12.83 -6.60 -0.18
C VAL A 14 11.90 -7.81 -0.08
N GLN A 15 11.24 -8.03 1.06
CA GLN A 15 10.28 -9.14 1.21
C GLN A 15 9.06 -8.95 0.32
N ILE A 16 8.50 -7.75 0.24
CA ILE A 16 7.37 -7.42 -0.61
C ILE A 16 7.70 -7.74 -2.08
N ARG A 17 8.84 -7.27 -2.58
CA ARG A 17 9.30 -7.57 -3.96
C ARG A 17 9.45 -9.05 -4.21
N LYS A 18 10.01 -9.78 -3.25
CA LYS A 18 10.20 -11.24 -3.34
C LYS A 18 8.88 -12.00 -3.35
N LEU A 19 7.86 -11.51 -2.65
CA LEU A 19 6.52 -12.11 -2.65
C LEU A 19 5.80 -11.84 -3.97
N ASP A 20 5.85 -10.60 -4.47
CA ASP A 20 5.29 -10.24 -5.78
C ASP A 20 5.96 -11.02 -6.92
N SER A 21 7.29 -11.14 -6.92
CA SER A 21 8.01 -11.85 -7.99
C SER A 21 7.65 -13.34 -8.11
N ARG A 22 7.13 -13.96 -7.04
CA ARG A 22 6.64 -15.35 -7.06
C ARG A 22 5.26 -15.48 -7.73
N ARG A 23 4.60 -14.36 -8.03
CA ARG A 23 3.27 -14.26 -8.63
C ARG A 23 3.31 -13.59 -10.02
N GLN A 24 4.44 -13.71 -10.73
CA GLN A 24 4.76 -13.01 -11.99
C GLN A 24 3.67 -13.02 -13.08
N ASP A 25 2.70 -13.94 -13.02
CA ASP A 25 1.58 -14.08 -13.97
C ASP A 25 0.19 -13.79 -13.37
N SER A 26 0.11 -13.22 -12.17
CA SER A 26 -1.17 -12.90 -11.53
C SER A 26 -1.68 -11.53 -11.97
N GLU A 27 -2.93 -11.49 -12.44
CA GLU A 27 -3.65 -10.22 -12.66
C GLU A 27 -3.98 -9.50 -11.34
N ALA A 28 -3.79 -10.16 -10.19
CA ALA A 28 -4.09 -9.62 -8.87
C ALA A 28 -2.81 -9.24 -8.10
N GLY A 29 -2.92 -8.17 -7.32
CA GLY A 29 -1.86 -7.70 -6.44
C GLY A 29 -1.87 -8.35 -5.05
N ILE A 30 -0.84 -8.05 -4.26
CA ILE A 30 -0.81 -8.34 -2.82
C ILE A 30 -0.84 -7.02 -2.07
N ALA A 31 -1.66 -6.93 -1.02
CA ALA A 31 -1.74 -5.78 -0.14
C ALA A 31 -1.33 -6.10 1.30
N TRP A 32 -0.82 -5.10 2.00
CA TRP A 32 -0.42 -5.16 3.40
C TRP A 32 -0.90 -3.92 4.13
N PHE A 33 -1.46 -4.13 5.32
CA PHE A 33 -1.75 -3.05 6.27
C PHE A 33 -0.49 -2.76 7.07
N VAL A 34 -0.16 -1.48 7.20
CA VAL A 34 1.03 -0.97 7.87
C VAL A 34 0.57 0.07 8.88
N GLN A 35 0.85 -0.19 10.15
CA GLN A 35 0.42 0.63 11.28
C GLN A 35 1.55 0.82 12.27
N HIS A 36 1.44 1.83 13.13
CA HIS A 36 2.38 2.03 14.22
C HIS A 36 1.70 1.83 15.59
N GLY A 37 1.87 0.63 16.14
CA GLY A 37 1.32 0.23 17.43
C GLY A 37 -0.03 -0.47 17.32
N ALA A 38 -0.32 -1.32 18.31
CA ALA A 38 -1.50 -2.21 18.29
C ALA A 38 -2.85 -1.47 18.26
N ASP A 39 -2.89 -0.23 18.74
CA ASP A 39 -4.11 0.59 18.85
C ASP A 39 -4.17 1.72 17.81
N ALA A 40 -3.31 1.67 16.77
CA ALA A 40 -3.24 2.71 15.76
C ALA A 40 -4.59 2.92 15.06
N GLN A 41 -5.09 4.15 15.12
CA GLN A 41 -6.35 4.56 14.45
C GLN A 41 -6.11 5.04 13.01
N GLU A 42 -4.85 5.10 12.60
CA GLU A 42 -4.42 5.49 11.27
C GLU A 42 -3.32 4.57 10.77
N GLY A 43 -3.17 4.51 9.46
CA GLY A 43 -2.19 3.65 8.82
C GLY A 43 -2.20 3.75 7.32
N LEU A 44 -1.35 2.91 6.73
CA LEU A 44 -1.15 2.82 5.31
C LEU A 44 -1.48 1.40 4.85
N VAL A 45 -2.27 1.28 3.80
CA VAL A 45 -2.27 0.06 2.99
C VAL A 45 -1.29 0.27 1.85
N ILE A 46 -0.36 -0.66 1.70
CA ILE A 46 0.58 -0.72 0.57
C ILE A 46 0.28 -1.99 -0.21
N GLY A 47 0.20 -1.89 -1.53
CA GLY A 47 0.02 -3.03 -2.43
C GLY A 47 1.05 -3.03 -3.54
N VAL A 48 1.38 -4.21 -4.05
CA VAL A 48 2.23 -4.38 -5.24
C VAL A 48 1.61 -5.38 -6.21
N ARG A 49 1.71 -5.06 -7.51
CA ARG A 49 1.32 -5.90 -8.64
C ARG A 49 2.26 -5.64 -9.81
N GLY A 50 3.36 -6.40 -9.86
CA GLY A 50 4.41 -6.19 -10.86
C GLY A 50 5.04 -4.80 -10.75
N THR A 51 4.79 -3.93 -11.73
CA THR A 51 5.34 -2.55 -11.76
C THR A 51 4.41 -1.50 -11.16
N ALA A 52 3.16 -1.89 -10.84
CA ALA A 52 2.20 -1.04 -10.15
C ALA A 52 2.30 -1.25 -8.63
N GLY A 53 2.15 -0.16 -7.90
CA GLY A 53 1.91 -0.18 -6.46
C GLY A 53 0.58 0.48 -6.14
N ALA A 54 -0.13 0.00 -5.13
CA ALA A 54 -1.32 0.64 -4.60
C ALA A 54 -0.99 1.27 -3.25
N VAL A 55 -1.52 2.46 -2.97
CA VAL A 55 -1.45 3.03 -1.63
C VAL A 55 -2.81 3.57 -1.21
N GLN A 56 -3.19 3.33 0.03
CA GLN A 56 -4.35 3.97 0.65
C GLN A 56 -3.96 4.39 2.05
N TRP A 57 -4.16 5.66 2.38
CA TRP A 57 -4.10 6.10 3.77
C TRP A 57 -5.48 5.95 4.38
N TYR A 58 -5.53 5.49 5.63
CA TYR A 58 -6.77 5.45 6.38
C TYR A 58 -6.58 6.06 7.75
N SER A 59 -7.64 6.69 8.23
CA SER A 59 -7.81 7.15 9.60
C SER A 59 -9.25 6.85 10.05
N ALA A 60 -9.59 7.22 11.28
CA ALA A 60 -10.95 7.10 11.78
C ALA A 60 -11.98 7.94 10.98
N SER A 61 -11.55 9.00 10.29
CA SER A 61 -12.44 9.92 9.59
C SER A 61 -12.31 9.92 8.08
N GLU A 62 -11.23 9.38 7.53
CA GLU A 62 -10.88 9.55 6.12
C GLU A 62 -10.24 8.30 5.52
N LEU A 63 -10.56 8.06 4.25
CA LEU A 63 -9.86 7.15 3.36
C LEU A 63 -9.33 7.98 2.19
N LEU A 64 -8.02 7.95 2.00
CA LEU A 64 -7.34 8.74 0.98
C LEU A 64 -6.58 7.84 0.02
N GLN A 65 -6.60 8.21 -1.25
CA GLN A 65 -5.86 7.56 -2.33
C GLN A 65 -4.96 8.58 -3.04
N PRO A 66 -4.00 8.13 -3.89
CA PRO A 66 -3.23 9.02 -4.73
C PRO A 66 -4.13 9.92 -5.59
N ALA A 67 -3.80 11.21 -5.65
CA ALA A 67 -4.49 12.16 -6.53
C ALA A 67 -4.19 11.89 -8.01
N ARG A 68 -3.06 11.23 -8.31
CA ARG A 68 -2.57 10.96 -9.66
C ARG A 68 -2.38 9.47 -9.93
N GLY A 69 -3.32 8.64 -9.47
CA GLY A 69 -3.28 7.22 -9.78
C GLY A 69 -3.57 6.90 -11.24
N THR A 70 -3.13 5.73 -11.68
CA THR A 70 -3.01 5.34 -13.09
C THR A 70 -4.00 4.28 -13.53
N ASN A 71 -4.54 3.46 -12.63
CA ASN A 71 -5.52 2.44 -13.01
C ASN A 71 -6.87 3.07 -13.34
N THR A 72 -7.45 2.73 -14.48
CA THR A 72 -8.75 3.26 -14.92
C THR A 72 -9.94 2.40 -14.49
N ALA A 73 -9.68 1.22 -13.95
CA ALA A 73 -10.66 0.26 -13.47
C ALA A 73 -10.25 -0.28 -12.11
N SER A 74 -11.21 -0.88 -11.39
CA SER A 74 -10.93 -1.59 -10.15
C SER A 74 -9.95 -2.73 -10.41
N VAL A 75 -8.98 -2.90 -9.52
CA VAL A 75 -7.98 -3.97 -9.60
C VAL A 75 -8.04 -4.79 -8.32
N ASP A 76 -8.03 -6.11 -8.46
CA ASP A 76 -8.07 -7.01 -7.32
C ASP A 76 -6.71 -7.07 -6.63
N TYR A 77 -6.69 -6.75 -5.34
CA TYR A 77 -5.59 -7.10 -4.45
C TYR A 77 -6.10 -8.07 -3.40
N PHE A 78 -5.18 -8.85 -2.85
CA PHE A 78 -5.47 -9.74 -1.73
C PHE A 78 -4.49 -9.49 -0.61
N THR A 79 -4.96 -9.49 0.63
CA THR A 79 -4.09 -9.28 1.77
C THR A 79 -3.08 -10.43 1.89
N GLY A 80 -1.79 -10.12 1.97
CA GLY A 80 -0.73 -11.14 1.92
C GLY A 80 -0.88 -12.29 2.95
N PRO A 81 -1.15 -12.01 4.25
CA PRO A 81 -1.26 -13.05 5.28
C PRO A 81 -2.59 -13.80 5.32
N THR A 82 -3.72 -13.16 4.97
CA THR A 82 -5.06 -13.75 5.16
C THR A 82 -5.75 -14.10 3.85
N GLY A 83 -5.31 -13.52 2.73
CA GLY A 83 -5.94 -13.74 1.42
C GLY A 83 -7.29 -13.06 1.28
N ASP A 84 -7.61 -12.11 2.15
CA ASP A 84 -8.86 -11.35 2.07
C ASP A 84 -8.82 -10.45 0.84
N HIS A 85 -9.96 -10.37 0.16
CA HIS A 85 -10.11 -9.52 -1.02
C HIS A 85 -10.09 -8.05 -0.61
N TYR A 86 -9.24 -7.27 -1.28
CA TYR A 86 -9.05 -5.85 -1.07
C TYR A 86 -9.02 -5.17 -2.45
N PRO A 87 -10.18 -4.81 -3.03
CA PRO A 87 -10.21 -4.16 -4.34
C PRO A 87 -9.66 -2.73 -4.24
N VAL A 88 -8.81 -2.36 -5.20
CA VAL A 88 -8.27 -1.00 -5.34
C VAL A 88 -9.09 -0.25 -6.38
N SER A 89 -9.74 0.85 -5.97
CA SER A 89 -10.58 1.69 -6.82
C SER A 89 -9.79 2.34 -7.98
N PRO A 90 -10.46 2.79 -9.05
CA PRO A 90 -9.84 3.58 -10.11
C PRO A 90 -9.04 4.79 -9.60
N GLY A 91 -7.78 4.88 -10.01
CA GLY A 91 -6.81 5.88 -9.59
C GLY A 91 -6.21 5.64 -8.22
N GLY A 92 -6.23 4.40 -7.71
CA GLY A 92 -5.53 3.97 -6.50
C GLY A 92 -4.12 3.39 -6.75
N GLU A 93 -3.79 3.01 -7.98
CA GLU A 93 -2.45 2.53 -8.36
C GLU A 93 -1.54 3.68 -8.80
N ILE A 94 -0.27 3.61 -8.42
CA ILE A 94 0.84 4.46 -8.83
C ILE A 94 2.03 3.58 -9.23
N ALA A 95 3.14 4.18 -9.65
CA ALA A 95 4.37 3.41 -9.87
C ALA A 95 4.82 2.73 -8.56
N VAL A 96 5.23 1.46 -8.64
CA VAL A 96 5.64 0.68 -7.46
C VAL A 96 6.77 1.36 -6.67
N GLU A 97 7.70 2.02 -7.36
CA GLU A 97 8.80 2.74 -6.71
C GLU A 97 8.29 3.94 -5.90
N THR A 98 7.30 4.68 -6.41
CA THR A 98 6.63 5.76 -5.67
C THR A 98 5.86 5.22 -4.47
N ALA A 99 5.22 4.05 -4.60
CA ALA A 99 4.56 3.39 -3.48
C ALA A 99 5.57 3.02 -2.37
N PHE A 100 6.79 2.60 -2.74
CA PHE A 100 7.86 2.37 -1.77
C PHE A 100 8.43 3.67 -1.16
N GLU A 101 8.46 4.78 -1.89
CA GLU A 101 8.79 6.10 -1.33
C GLU A 101 7.78 6.51 -0.25
N VAL A 102 6.47 6.33 -0.52
CA VAL A 102 5.38 6.55 0.45
C VAL A 102 5.58 5.69 1.69
N LEU A 103 5.89 4.40 1.52
CA LEU A 103 6.15 3.49 2.65
C LEU A 103 7.36 3.92 3.48
N ARG A 104 8.46 4.34 2.84
CA ARG A 104 9.66 4.85 3.52
C ARG A 104 9.36 6.09 4.33
N GLU A 105 8.64 7.05 3.74
CA GLU A 105 8.28 8.27 4.44
C GLU A 105 7.33 7.99 5.60
N PHE A 106 6.34 7.11 5.41
CA PHE A 106 5.46 6.68 6.50
C PHE A 106 6.24 6.02 7.64
N ALA A 107 7.18 5.12 7.32
CA ALA A 107 8.03 4.48 8.32
C ALA A 107 8.86 5.50 9.13
N ALA A 108 9.37 6.54 8.46
CA ALA A 108 10.18 7.58 9.07
C ALA A 108 9.35 8.58 9.91
N THR A 109 8.18 8.98 9.43
CA THR A 109 7.41 10.10 10.00
C THR A 109 6.22 9.64 10.84
N ARG A 110 5.67 8.45 10.57
CA ARG A 110 4.44 7.89 11.15
C ARG A 110 3.22 8.78 10.91
N ARG A 111 3.23 9.58 9.84
CA ARG A 111 2.17 10.51 9.47
C ARG A 111 1.79 10.28 8.00
N LEU A 112 0.72 10.90 7.56
CA LEU A 112 0.36 10.97 6.15
C LEU A 112 1.58 11.41 5.32
N PRO A 113 2.07 10.60 4.37
CA PRO A 113 3.25 10.93 3.58
C PRO A 113 3.03 12.15 2.66
N ASP A 114 3.97 13.09 2.64
CA ASP A 114 3.91 14.31 1.83
C ASP A 114 4.55 14.14 0.44
N CYS A 115 5.26 13.03 0.16
CA CYS A 115 5.88 12.76 -1.13
C CYS A 115 4.89 12.58 -2.30
N ILE A 116 3.59 12.45 -2.02
CA ILE A 116 2.54 12.43 -3.03
C ILE A 116 1.36 13.33 -2.65
N GLU A 117 0.58 13.73 -3.65
CA GLU A 117 -0.71 14.37 -3.45
C GLU A 117 -1.78 13.31 -3.17
N TRP A 118 -2.63 13.57 -2.17
CA TRP A 118 -3.74 12.70 -1.78
C TRP A 118 -5.09 13.30 -2.17
N ARG A 119 -6.08 12.43 -2.38
CA ARG A 119 -7.49 12.80 -2.57
C ARG A 119 -8.38 11.86 -1.76
N ALA A 120 -9.60 12.30 -1.47
CA ALA A 120 -10.62 11.41 -0.94
C ALA A 120 -10.89 10.27 -1.93
N ASP A 121 -11.09 9.07 -1.38
CA ASP A 121 -11.65 7.95 -2.12
C ASP A 121 -13.15 8.21 -2.35
N ASP A 122 -13.55 8.44 -3.62
CA ASP A 122 -14.93 8.73 -4.04
C ASP A 122 -15.72 7.44 -4.35
#